data_AF-A0A9E3XG71-F1
#
_entry.id   AF-A0A9E3XG71-F1
#
_cell.length_a   1.000
_cell.length_b   1.000
_cell.length_c   1.000
_cell.angle_alpha   90.00
_cell.angle_beta   90.00
_cell.angle_gamma   90.00
#
_symmetry.space_group_name_H-M   'P 1'
#
loop_
_entity.id
_entity.type
_entity.pdbx_description
1 polymer ?
#
loop_
_entity_poly.entity_id
_entity_poly.type
_entity_poly.pdbx_seq_one_letter_code
_entity_poly.pdbx_strand_id
1 'polypeptide(L)'
;HVMDFIETGVPTLVLVDPLPVVNLGISPSEKPGANRNPFMNQGPPPKEKGNINGFMRRLGVNWDIGQIVWDAYNPHPDFANLPREIVFVGPGNENPETFNPAYSATSGLQELILLFPGFINKGSSPDVEFEPLVKSGLVSGTQQYARMVQRSFFGSQLNVRGLPHRPTAVDYTLAARVRSAAVTADSSSAGSASKNINAIVIGDIDFISEQFFEIRKQGIANLNFDNISFFLNCMDMLVGDESFIALRNRRVKHRTLETVEAQLQEYVQQRAQDEQQAESEAQLALNEAQQRLEERVREVQMRSDLDAQTKQIMAENIREVEQRRFNVLQTNIDAEKEAKIAASKERMEARIRGIQNGIKTLAVLLPPIPVIIIGIMIFIRRRRREAEGTLAVRRLRS
;
A
#
# COMPACT_ATOMS: atom_id res chain seq x y z
N HIS A 1 23.05 18.97 -16.64
CA HIS A 1 23.53 17.88 -17.51
C HIS A 1 22.51 16.78 -17.70
N VAL A 2 22.17 15.96 -16.69
CA VAL A 2 21.21 14.83 -16.88
C VAL A 2 19.83 15.33 -17.33
N MET A 3 19.27 16.31 -16.61
CA MET A 3 17.95 16.85 -16.97
C MET A 3 17.93 17.49 -18.36
N ASP A 4 18.99 18.19 -18.74
CA ASP A 4 19.08 18.83 -20.05
C ASP A 4 19.12 17.79 -21.18
N PHE A 5 19.71 16.61 -20.92
CA PHE A 5 19.66 15.48 -21.84
C PHE A 5 18.26 14.86 -21.93
N ILE A 6 17.55 14.73 -20.81
CA ILE A 6 16.15 14.24 -20.79
C ILE A 6 15.24 15.18 -21.58
N GLU A 7 15.43 16.50 -21.46
CA GLU A 7 14.66 17.53 -22.18
C GLU A 7 14.89 17.49 -23.71
N THR A 8 15.85 16.70 -24.22
CA THR A 8 16.05 16.48 -25.67
C THR A 8 15.12 15.41 -26.27
N GLY A 9 14.37 14.67 -25.45
CA GLY A 9 13.46 13.61 -25.89
C GLY A 9 14.00 12.20 -25.70
N VAL A 10 15.12 12.04 -25.00
CA VAL A 10 15.71 10.73 -24.74
C VAL A 10 14.76 9.92 -23.84
N PRO A 11 14.34 8.72 -24.26
CA PRO A 11 13.48 7.88 -23.44
C PRO A 11 14.13 7.58 -22.09
N THR A 12 13.44 7.91 -21.01
CA THR A 12 14.03 7.89 -19.67
C THR A 12 13.14 7.15 -18.68
N LEU A 13 13.69 6.17 -17.98
CA LEU A 13 13.04 5.56 -16.82
C LEU A 13 13.64 6.17 -15.54
N VAL A 14 12.78 6.75 -14.70
CA VAL A 14 13.16 7.39 -13.44
C VAL A 14 12.58 6.60 -12.28
N LEU A 15 13.45 6.03 -11.45
CA LEU A 15 13.06 5.39 -10.20
C LEU A 15 13.35 6.36 -9.06
N VAL A 16 12.33 6.71 -8.29
CA VAL A 16 12.45 7.56 -7.12
C VAL A 16 11.89 6.82 -5.92
N ASP A 17 12.46 7.04 -4.74
CA ASP A 17 12.04 6.32 -3.55
C ASP A 17 12.18 7.20 -2.31
N PRO A 18 11.11 7.42 -1.53
CA PRO A 18 11.17 8.20 -0.31
C PRO A 18 11.88 7.43 0.83
N LEU A 19 11.80 6.10 0.84
CA LEU A 19 12.33 5.22 1.89
C LEU A 19 12.91 3.92 1.28
N PRO A 20 14.14 3.96 0.75
CA PRO A 20 14.84 2.76 0.29
C PRO A 20 15.20 1.88 1.49
N VAL A 21 14.52 0.74 1.61
CA VAL A 21 14.66 -0.24 2.71
C VAL A 21 16.03 -0.89 2.69
N VAL A 22 16.58 -1.15 1.50
CA VAL A 22 17.91 -1.76 1.37
C VAL A 22 19.00 -0.85 1.93
N ASN A 23 18.85 0.48 1.80
CA ASN A 23 19.79 1.45 2.34
C ASN A 23 19.11 2.79 2.68
N LEU A 24 18.67 2.93 3.93
CA LEU A 24 18.00 4.15 4.40
C LEU A 24 18.80 5.44 4.15
N GLY A 25 20.14 5.38 4.12
CA GLY A 25 21.00 6.56 3.98
C GLY A 25 20.92 7.23 2.61
N ILE A 26 20.47 6.50 1.58
CA ILE A 26 20.24 7.05 0.24
C ILE A 26 18.88 7.75 0.11
N SER A 27 17.97 7.62 1.10
CA SER A 27 16.69 8.33 1.10
C SER A 27 16.92 9.84 0.88
N PRO A 28 16.14 10.51 0.02
CA PRO A 28 16.24 11.95 -0.20
C PRO A 28 15.97 12.78 1.08
N SER A 29 15.23 12.21 2.04
CA SER A 29 14.92 12.85 3.32
C SER A 29 16.08 12.77 4.34
N GLU A 30 17.09 11.93 4.09
CA GLU A 30 18.28 11.82 4.95
C GLU A 30 19.34 12.87 4.62
N LYS A 31 20.03 13.38 5.65
CA LYS A 31 21.17 14.27 5.47
C LYS A 31 22.34 13.53 4.80
N PRO A 32 23.21 14.22 4.03
CA PRO A 32 24.45 13.64 3.53
C PRO A 32 25.26 12.98 4.65
N GLY A 33 25.62 11.71 4.45
CA GLY A 33 26.41 10.95 5.43
C GLY A 33 25.67 10.54 6.70
N ALA A 34 24.33 10.54 6.71
CA ALA A 34 23.53 10.12 7.86
C ALA A 34 23.84 8.69 8.37
N ASN A 35 24.36 7.81 7.51
CA ASN A 35 24.78 6.46 7.90
C ASN A 35 26.22 6.37 8.45
N ARG A 36 26.93 7.50 8.60
CA ARG A 36 28.30 7.51 9.15
C ARG A 36 28.25 7.75 10.66
N ASN A 37 28.96 6.91 11.41
CA ASN A 37 29.11 7.09 12.85
C ASN A 37 29.91 8.38 13.15
N PRO A 38 29.35 9.34 13.91
CA PRO A 38 30.01 10.61 14.22
C PRO A 38 31.39 10.47 14.87
N PHE A 39 31.65 9.35 15.55
CA PHE A 39 32.86 9.12 16.36
C PHE A 39 34.01 8.44 15.60
N MET A 40 33.78 7.95 14.38
CA MET A 40 34.81 7.29 13.55
C MET A 40 35.34 8.19 12.42
N ASN A 41 35.05 9.50 12.47
CA ASN A 41 35.15 10.35 11.29
C ASN A 41 36.58 10.87 11.04
N GLN A 42 37.36 10.14 10.23
CA GLN A 42 38.61 10.62 9.59
C GLN A 42 38.48 10.76 8.05
N GLY A 43 37.26 10.74 7.51
CA GLY A 43 37.01 10.84 6.06
C GLY A 43 36.62 12.25 5.61
N PRO A 44 36.79 12.58 4.32
CA PRO A 44 36.30 13.84 3.75
C PRO A 44 34.78 13.96 3.93
N PRO A 45 34.27 15.21 4.05
CA PRO A 45 32.86 15.46 4.29
C PRO A 45 32.00 14.84 3.18
N PRO A 46 30.83 14.28 3.52
CA PRO A 46 29.94 13.69 2.53
C PRO A 46 29.48 14.77 1.54
N LYS A 47 29.43 14.41 0.25
CA LYS A 47 28.93 15.31 -0.80
C LYS A 47 27.46 15.64 -0.56
N GLU A 48 27.08 16.88 -0.81
CA GLU A 48 25.68 17.31 -0.73
C GLU A 48 24.79 16.53 -1.70
N LYS A 49 23.55 16.29 -1.29
CA LYS A 49 22.54 15.64 -2.14
C LYS A 49 21.98 16.65 -3.15
N GLY A 50 21.65 16.16 -4.35
CA GLY A 50 21.03 16.98 -5.38
C GLY A 50 19.59 17.38 -5.04
N ASN A 51 19.10 18.45 -5.67
CA ASN A 51 17.71 18.90 -5.52
C ASN A 51 16.75 18.06 -6.36
N ILE A 52 16.34 16.90 -5.82
CA ILE A 52 15.43 15.98 -6.52
C ILE A 52 14.05 16.60 -6.77
N ASN A 53 13.50 17.39 -5.83
CA ASN A 53 12.22 18.09 -6.05
C ASN A 53 12.29 19.10 -7.19
N GLY A 54 13.44 19.73 -7.41
CA GLY A 54 13.69 20.59 -8.57
C GLY A 54 13.75 19.79 -9.87
N PHE A 55 14.41 18.64 -9.86
CA PHE A 55 14.48 17.71 -11.00
C PHE A 55 13.10 17.20 -11.40
N MET A 56 12.31 16.72 -10.43
CA MET A 56 10.94 16.22 -10.66
C MET A 56 10.02 17.31 -11.21
N ARG A 57 10.08 18.52 -10.66
CA ARG A 57 9.30 19.66 -11.19
C ARG A 57 9.68 20.02 -12.63
N ARG A 58 10.96 19.95 -12.99
CA ARG A 58 11.40 20.16 -14.38
C ARG A 58 10.90 19.06 -15.31
N LEU A 59 10.77 17.83 -14.82
CA LEU A 59 10.16 16.72 -15.55
C LEU A 59 8.65 16.91 -15.74
N GLY A 60 8.01 17.80 -14.98
CA GLY A 60 6.57 18.08 -15.05
C GLY A 60 5.75 17.26 -14.06
N VAL A 61 6.39 16.71 -13.02
CA VAL A 61 5.72 15.95 -11.96
C VAL A 61 6.04 16.49 -10.58
N ASN A 62 5.11 16.31 -9.66
CA ASN A 62 5.29 16.60 -8.25
C ASN A 62 5.47 15.29 -7.49
N TRP A 63 6.53 15.20 -6.69
CA TRP A 63 6.84 14.06 -5.85
C TRP A 63 7.30 14.58 -4.50
N ASP A 64 6.70 14.07 -3.42
CA ASP A 64 7.06 14.44 -2.05
C ASP A 64 7.98 13.39 -1.44
N ILE A 65 9.24 13.78 -1.23
CA ILE A 65 10.29 12.94 -0.64
C ILE A 65 9.98 12.44 0.77
N GLY A 66 9.06 13.10 1.47
CA GLY A 66 8.71 12.82 2.86
C GLY A 66 7.42 12.03 3.01
N GLN A 67 6.76 11.65 1.91
CA GLN A 67 5.49 10.93 1.95
C GLN A 67 5.64 9.54 1.37
N ILE A 68 5.13 8.55 2.11
CA ILE A 68 5.09 7.15 1.73
C ILE A 68 3.64 6.73 1.67
N VAL A 69 3.26 6.00 0.63
CA VAL A 69 1.94 5.43 0.46
C VAL A 69 1.82 4.15 1.26
N TRP A 70 0.66 3.94 1.86
CA TRP A 70 0.25 2.65 2.39
C TRP A 70 -1.10 2.27 1.76
N ASP A 71 -1.35 0.97 1.68
CA ASP A 71 -2.58 0.40 1.15
C ASP A 71 -3.05 -0.72 2.06
N ALA A 72 -4.35 -0.82 2.31
CA ALA A 72 -4.91 -1.89 3.10
C ALA A 72 -5.14 -3.19 2.30
N TYR A 73 -5.09 -3.12 0.96
CA TYR A 73 -5.21 -4.29 0.11
C TYR A 73 -4.00 -5.22 0.25
N ASN A 74 -4.29 -6.47 0.60
CA ASN A 74 -3.32 -7.56 0.59
C ASN A 74 -4.03 -8.86 0.20
N PRO A 75 -3.78 -9.39 -1.02
CA PRO A 75 -4.43 -10.62 -1.49
C PRO A 75 -3.82 -11.89 -0.86
N HIS A 76 -2.76 -11.76 -0.06
CA HIS A 76 -2.03 -12.87 0.54
C HIS A 76 -2.20 -12.93 2.07
N PRO A 77 -3.09 -13.79 2.59
CA PRO A 77 -3.31 -13.94 4.03
C PRO A 77 -2.05 -14.32 4.81
N ASP A 78 -1.13 -15.07 4.19
CA ASP A 78 0.15 -15.47 4.80
C ASP A 78 1.05 -14.26 5.10
N PHE A 79 0.82 -13.14 4.41
CA PHE A 79 1.51 -11.87 4.59
C PHE A 79 0.69 -10.81 5.34
N ALA A 80 -0.39 -11.20 6.03
CA ALA A 80 -1.24 -10.27 6.77
C ALA A 80 -0.54 -9.52 7.92
N ASN A 81 0.66 -9.97 8.32
CA ASN A 81 1.48 -9.31 9.34
C ASN A 81 2.48 -8.30 8.76
N LEU A 82 2.58 -8.18 7.43
CA LEU A 82 3.43 -7.16 6.82
C LEU A 82 2.88 -5.75 7.12
N PRO A 83 3.76 -4.74 7.21
CA PRO A 83 3.34 -3.34 7.28
C PRO A 83 2.49 -2.96 6.05
N ARG A 84 1.54 -2.06 6.22
CA ARG A 84 0.66 -1.60 5.13
C ARG A 84 1.39 -0.73 4.09
N GLU A 85 2.58 -0.25 4.44
CA GLU A 85 3.51 0.44 3.56
C GLU A 85 4.20 -0.51 2.57
N ILE A 86 4.10 -1.82 2.77
CA ILE A 86 4.38 -2.80 1.70
C ILE A 86 3.10 -2.93 0.88
N VAL A 87 3.06 -2.18 -0.21
CA VAL A 87 1.85 -1.97 -1.01
C VAL A 87 1.73 -3.06 -2.06
N PHE A 88 0.68 -3.86 -1.95
CA PHE A 88 0.25 -4.78 -3.01
C PHE A 88 -0.70 -4.05 -3.94
N VAL A 89 -0.57 -4.30 -5.23
CA VAL A 89 -1.38 -3.66 -6.26
C VAL A 89 -1.87 -4.74 -7.21
N GLY A 90 -3.19 -4.84 -7.38
CA GLY A 90 -3.79 -5.83 -8.26
C GLY A 90 -5.29 -5.55 -8.48
N PRO A 91 -5.94 -6.25 -9.42
CA PRO A 91 -7.34 -6.02 -9.79
C PRO A 91 -8.33 -6.10 -8.61
N GLY A 92 -7.97 -6.83 -7.55
CA GLY A 92 -8.80 -7.00 -6.35
C GLY A 92 -8.82 -5.81 -5.39
N ASN A 93 -8.06 -4.74 -5.64
CA ASN A 93 -7.97 -3.58 -4.72
C ASN A 93 -9.06 -2.51 -4.90
N GLU A 94 -10.12 -2.86 -5.64
CA GLU A 94 -11.31 -2.04 -5.92
C GLU A 94 -11.07 -0.75 -6.72
N ASN A 95 -9.84 -0.49 -7.16
CA ASN A 95 -9.56 0.60 -8.08
C ASN A 95 -9.52 0.07 -9.53
N PRO A 96 -10.52 0.38 -10.38
CA PRO A 96 -10.53 -0.06 -11.78
C PRO A 96 -9.38 0.57 -12.59
N GLU A 97 -8.78 1.66 -12.11
CA GLU A 97 -7.63 2.33 -12.72
C GLU A 97 -6.29 1.86 -12.15
N THR A 98 -6.28 0.80 -11.32
CA THR A 98 -5.03 0.32 -10.71
C THR A 98 -3.98 -0.07 -11.72
N PHE A 99 -4.35 -0.76 -12.79
CA PHE A 99 -3.50 -0.96 -13.95
C PHE A 99 -4.18 -0.34 -15.14
N ASN A 100 -3.51 0.60 -15.80
CA ASN A 100 -4.10 1.27 -16.94
C ASN A 100 -4.22 0.29 -18.13
N PRO A 101 -5.45 -0.07 -18.59
CA PRO A 101 -5.62 -1.05 -19.66
C PRO A 101 -5.27 -0.50 -21.04
N ALA A 102 -5.16 0.83 -21.18
CA ALA A 102 -4.83 1.48 -22.45
C ALA A 102 -3.35 1.29 -22.84
N TYR A 103 -2.49 0.94 -21.88
CA TYR A 103 -1.06 0.78 -22.13
C TYR A 103 -0.65 -0.68 -22.13
N SER A 104 0.13 -1.04 -23.15
CA SER A 104 0.82 -2.32 -23.27
C SER A 104 1.60 -2.64 -21.98
N ALA A 105 2.22 -1.62 -21.37
CA ALA A 105 3.05 -1.79 -20.19
C ALA A 105 2.32 -2.31 -18.94
N THR A 106 1.01 -2.07 -18.83
CA THR A 106 0.20 -2.36 -17.63
C THR A 106 -0.99 -3.29 -17.88
N SER A 107 -1.50 -3.35 -19.11
CA SER A 107 -2.71 -4.11 -19.49
C SER A 107 -2.70 -5.62 -19.17
N GLY A 108 -1.52 -6.24 -19.06
CA GLY A 108 -1.37 -7.67 -18.77
C GLY A 108 -0.84 -8.00 -17.38
N LEU A 109 -0.64 -6.98 -16.53
CA LEU A 109 -0.15 -7.18 -15.16
C LEU A 109 -1.26 -7.76 -14.28
N GLN A 110 -0.87 -8.62 -13.35
CA GLN A 110 -1.79 -9.23 -12.40
C GLN A 110 -1.57 -8.72 -10.99
N GLU A 111 -0.31 -8.63 -10.58
CA GLU A 111 0.04 -8.19 -9.23
C GLU A 111 1.42 -7.54 -9.19
N LEU A 112 1.52 -6.39 -8.55
CA LEU A 112 2.79 -5.73 -8.21
C LEU A 112 2.90 -5.60 -6.70
N ILE A 113 4.14 -5.58 -6.21
CA ILE A 113 4.46 -5.27 -4.83
C ILE A 113 5.48 -4.13 -4.81
N LEU A 114 5.22 -3.10 -4.01
CA LEU A 114 6.13 -1.98 -3.82
C LEU A 114 6.47 -1.83 -2.34
N LEU A 115 7.72 -1.54 -2.02
CA LEU A 115 8.23 -1.42 -0.67
C LEU A 115 8.33 0.05 -0.29
N PHE A 116 7.44 0.51 0.59
CA PHE A 116 7.40 1.91 1.05
C PHE A 116 7.36 2.93 -0.11
N PRO A 117 6.50 2.73 -1.13
CA PRO A 117 6.51 3.58 -2.32
C PRO A 117 6.09 5.02 -2.00
N GLY A 118 6.62 5.98 -2.75
CA GLY A 118 6.06 7.32 -2.86
C GLY A 118 4.97 7.39 -3.94
N PHE A 119 4.25 8.51 -3.98
CA PHE A 119 3.28 8.80 -5.03
C PHE A 119 3.67 10.02 -5.86
N ILE A 120 3.27 10.01 -7.12
CA ILE A 120 3.63 11.01 -8.11
C ILE A 120 2.34 11.69 -8.58
N ASN A 121 2.34 13.02 -8.59
CA ASN A 121 1.23 13.81 -9.12
C ASN A 121 1.64 14.57 -10.38
N LYS A 122 0.65 14.90 -11.21
CA LYS A 122 0.85 15.85 -12.30
C LYS A 122 1.38 17.18 -11.73
N GLY A 123 2.44 17.69 -12.35
CA GLY A 123 2.96 19.03 -12.06
C GLY A 123 2.05 20.14 -12.59
N SER A 124 2.42 21.39 -12.34
CA SER A 124 1.66 22.55 -12.81
C SER A 124 1.93 22.91 -14.28
N SER A 125 2.85 22.20 -14.95
CA SER A 125 3.24 22.48 -16.33
C SER A 125 2.11 22.08 -17.30
N PRO A 126 1.53 23.01 -18.07
CA PRO A 126 0.46 22.70 -19.02
C PRO A 126 0.96 21.89 -20.22
N ASP A 127 2.24 22.06 -20.59
CA ASP A 127 2.87 21.44 -21.76
C ASP A 127 3.27 19.97 -21.52
N VAL A 128 2.82 19.38 -20.41
CA VAL A 128 3.15 18.01 -20.03
C VAL A 128 1.88 17.18 -19.88
N GLU A 129 1.80 16.12 -20.68
CA GLU A 129 0.85 15.04 -20.54
C GLU A 129 1.31 14.10 -19.43
N PHE A 130 0.38 13.79 -18.52
CA PHE A 130 0.62 12.94 -17.37
C PHE A 130 -0.41 11.82 -17.39
N GLU A 131 0.08 10.60 -17.48
CA GLU A 131 -0.74 9.41 -17.68
C GLU A 131 -0.41 8.42 -16.56
N PRO A 132 -1.32 8.21 -15.59
CA PRO A 132 -1.14 7.20 -14.56
C PRO A 132 -1.04 5.81 -15.19
N LEU A 133 -0.01 5.05 -14.81
CA LEU A 133 0.19 3.65 -15.23
C LEU A 133 -0.27 2.70 -14.12
N VAL A 134 0.12 3.00 -12.88
CA VAL A 134 -0.18 2.20 -11.69
C VAL A 134 -0.73 3.08 -10.59
N LYS A 135 -1.87 2.70 -10.01
CA LYS A 135 -2.52 3.40 -8.89
C LYS A 135 -2.79 2.46 -7.72
N SER A 136 -2.76 3.01 -6.50
CA SER A 136 -3.17 2.32 -5.27
C SER A 136 -4.68 2.01 -5.26
N GLY A 137 -5.11 1.18 -4.32
CA GLY A 137 -6.52 0.89 -4.05
C GLY A 137 -7.26 2.06 -3.40
N LEU A 138 -8.57 1.89 -3.23
CA LEU A 138 -9.43 2.93 -2.66
C LEU A 138 -9.27 3.09 -1.14
N VAL A 139 -8.80 2.06 -0.45
CA VAL A 139 -8.49 2.10 0.99
C VAL A 139 -6.98 2.29 1.18
N SER A 140 -6.51 3.45 0.76
CA SER A 140 -5.09 3.83 0.83
C SER A 140 -4.92 5.20 1.48
N GLY A 141 -3.67 5.53 1.84
CA GLY A 141 -3.33 6.81 2.45
C GLY A 141 -1.84 7.05 2.39
N THR A 142 -1.38 8.11 3.07
CA THR A 142 0.05 8.40 3.18
C THR A 142 0.51 8.45 4.62
N GLN A 143 1.81 8.28 4.80
CA GLN A 143 2.51 8.41 6.05
C GLN A 143 3.80 9.19 5.88
N GLN A 144 4.14 9.99 6.88
CA GLN A 144 5.34 10.80 6.85
C GLN A 144 6.59 9.96 7.15
N TYR A 145 7.64 10.16 6.34
CA TYR A 145 8.96 9.55 6.51
C TYR A 145 9.49 9.71 7.95
N ALA A 146 9.35 10.91 8.53
CA ALA A 146 9.82 11.22 9.87
C ALA A 146 9.13 10.41 10.98
N ARG A 147 7.95 9.83 10.73
CA ARG A 147 7.28 8.93 11.68
C ARG A 147 7.81 7.51 11.63
N MET A 148 8.34 7.10 10.47
CA MET A 148 8.87 5.75 10.26
C MET A 148 10.35 5.64 10.59
N VAL A 149 11.14 6.67 10.32
CA VAL A 149 12.58 6.61 10.52
C VAL A 149 12.97 7.33 11.80
N GLN A 150 13.39 6.55 12.79
CA GLN A 150 13.90 7.04 14.06
C GLN A 150 15.43 7.03 14.04
N ARG A 151 16.04 8.18 14.35
CA ARG A 151 17.49 8.28 14.45
C ARG A 151 17.95 8.03 15.88
N SER A 152 18.89 7.10 16.02
CA SER A 152 19.59 6.81 17.26
C SER A 152 21.10 7.02 17.09
N PHE A 153 21.83 7.05 18.20
CA PHE A 153 23.28 7.04 18.22
C PHE A 153 23.88 5.85 17.45
N PHE A 154 23.15 4.72 17.41
CA PHE A 154 23.54 3.50 16.69
C PHE A 154 23.12 3.49 15.20
N GLY A 155 22.57 4.60 14.69
CA GLY A 155 22.12 4.75 13.31
C GLY A 155 20.62 4.96 13.17
N SER A 156 20.14 5.00 11.92
CA SER A 156 18.72 5.10 11.59
C SER A 156 18.05 3.73 11.69
N GLN A 157 16.94 3.67 12.39
CA GLN A 157 16.11 2.47 12.53
C GLN A 157 14.71 2.73 12.00
N LEU A 158 14.13 1.71 11.38
CA LEU A 158 12.77 1.73 10.90
C LEU A 158 11.81 1.31 12.01
N ASN A 159 10.81 2.14 12.29
CA ASN A 159 9.75 1.88 13.25
C ASN A 159 8.38 2.09 12.58
N VAL A 160 7.78 0.98 12.16
CA VAL A 160 6.48 0.94 11.45
C VAL A 160 5.35 0.45 12.34
N ARG A 161 5.61 0.21 13.64
CA ARG A 161 4.61 -0.35 14.55
C ARG A 161 3.70 0.76 15.09
N GLY A 162 2.40 0.47 15.16
CA GLY A 162 1.43 1.37 15.76
C GLY A 162 1.21 2.68 14.99
N LEU A 163 1.62 2.73 13.71
CA LEU A 163 1.37 3.89 12.88
C LEU A 163 -0.14 4.00 12.59
N PRO A 164 -0.72 5.20 12.69
CA PRO A 164 -2.12 5.39 12.33
C PRO A 164 -2.30 5.34 10.81
N HIS A 165 -3.28 4.56 10.37
CA HIS A 165 -3.63 4.40 8.95
C HIS A 165 -5.04 4.94 8.72
N ARG A 166 -5.12 6.19 8.28
CA ARG A 166 -6.39 6.85 7.97
C ARG A 166 -6.60 6.92 6.46
N PRO A 167 -7.54 6.14 5.89
CA PRO A 167 -7.74 6.14 4.46
C PRO A 167 -8.14 7.54 3.99
N THR A 168 -7.61 7.94 2.83
CA THR A 168 -8.00 9.18 2.17
C THR A 168 -8.99 8.86 1.06
N ALA A 169 -9.76 9.87 0.63
CA ALA A 169 -10.75 9.70 -0.44
C ALA A 169 -10.14 9.75 -1.86
N VAL A 170 -8.82 9.60 -1.97
CA VAL A 170 -8.07 9.72 -3.23
C VAL A 170 -7.21 8.48 -3.43
N ASP A 171 -7.04 8.08 -4.68
CA ASP A 171 -6.03 7.11 -5.05
C ASP A 171 -4.67 7.78 -5.29
N TYR A 172 -3.61 7.00 -5.16
CA TYR A 172 -2.24 7.48 -5.29
C TYR A 172 -1.60 6.85 -6.53
N THR A 173 -1.04 7.69 -7.41
CA THR A 173 -0.34 7.21 -8.59
C THR A 173 1.09 6.80 -8.21
N LEU A 174 1.36 5.49 -8.29
CA LEU A 174 2.64 4.87 -7.94
C LEU A 174 3.62 4.84 -9.11
N ALA A 175 3.09 4.83 -10.34
CA ALA A 175 3.87 4.98 -11.55
C ALA A 175 3.09 5.77 -12.60
N ALA A 176 3.77 6.64 -13.34
CA ALA A 176 3.17 7.47 -14.37
C ALA A 176 4.09 7.64 -15.58
N ARG A 177 3.49 7.74 -16.76
CA ARG A 177 4.16 8.20 -17.96
C ARG A 177 4.02 9.72 -18.06
N VAL A 178 5.09 10.36 -18.46
CA VAL A 178 5.23 11.80 -18.57
C VAL A 178 5.74 12.11 -19.97
N ARG A 179 4.95 12.85 -20.75
CA ARG A 179 5.30 13.24 -22.12
C ARG A 179 5.12 14.72 -22.32
N SER A 180 5.91 15.33 -23.18
CA SER A 180 5.57 16.66 -23.69
C SER A 180 4.31 16.58 -24.54
N ALA A 181 3.38 17.51 -24.31
CA ALA A 181 2.19 17.65 -25.14
C ALA A 181 2.62 17.89 -26.60
N ALA A 182 1.92 17.25 -27.54
CA ALA A 182 2.23 17.43 -28.96
C ALA A 182 2.10 18.91 -29.34
N VAL A 183 3.19 19.52 -29.81
CA VAL A 183 3.17 20.89 -30.32
C VAL A 183 2.28 20.91 -31.56
N THR A 184 1.05 21.40 -31.43
CA THR A 184 0.24 21.79 -32.59
C THR A 184 1.03 22.85 -33.35
N ALA A 185 1.25 22.65 -34.64
CA ALA A 185 2.23 23.33 -35.49
C ALA A 185 2.08 24.87 -35.64
N ASP A 186 1.17 25.52 -34.91
CA ASP A 186 0.84 26.95 -35.05
C ASP A 186 1.42 27.87 -33.96
N SER A 187 2.17 27.36 -32.98
CA SER A 187 2.81 28.16 -31.93
C SER A 187 4.33 28.19 -32.06
N SER A 188 4.83 28.63 -33.22
CA SER A 188 6.23 29.02 -33.40
C SER A 188 6.52 30.38 -32.76
N SER A 189 6.47 30.47 -31.43
CA SER A 189 7.11 31.57 -30.71
C SER A 189 8.59 31.23 -30.52
N ALA A 190 9.41 31.76 -31.42
CA ALA A 190 10.86 31.66 -31.41
C ALA A 190 11.43 32.16 -30.07
N GLY A 191 12.02 31.26 -29.27
CA GLY A 191 12.81 31.63 -28.09
C GLY A 191 12.84 30.61 -26.95
N SER A 192 11.87 29.71 -26.83
CA SER A 192 11.91 28.64 -25.82
C SER A 192 12.28 27.33 -26.50
N ALA A 193 13.43 26.74 -26.15
CA ALA A 193 13.78 25.40 -26.61
C ALA A 193 12.60 24.46 -26.30
N SER A 194 11.97 23.91 -27.33
CA SER A 194 10.83 23.00 -27.16
C SER A 194 11.31 21.79 -26.36
N LYS A 195 10.97 21.73 -25.08
CA LYS A 195 11.32 20.62 -24.21
C LYS A 195 10.55 19.40 -24.70
N ASN A 196 11.27 18.36 -25.09
CA ASN A 196 10.68 17.08 -25.45
C ASN A 196 10.97 16.11 -24.31
N ILE A 197 9.95 15.74 -23.56
CA ILE A 197 10.05 14.81 -22.43
C ILE A 197 9.36 13.52 -22.86
N ASN A 198 10.03 12.39 -22.64
CA ASN A 198 9.44 11.06 -22.72
C ASN A 198 10.01 10.23 -21.58
N ALA A 199 9.29 10.20 -20.46
CA ALA A 199 9.73 9.53 -19.26
C ALA A 199 8.65 8.66 -18.63
N ILE A 200 9.08 7.63 -17.92
CA ILE A 200 8.24 6.91 -16.97
C ILE A 200 8.86 7.11 -15.60
N VAL A 201 8.04 7.48 -14.62
CA VAL A 201 8.45 7.67 -13.24
C VAL A 201 7.79 6.60 -12.39
N ILE A 202 8.58 5.92 -11.54
CA ILE A 202 8.10 4.91 -10.60
C ILE A 202 8.54 5.33 -9.19
N GLY A 203 7.60 5.28 -8.24
CA GLY A 203 7.75 5.75 -6.86
C GLY A 203 8.47 4.79 -5.91
N ASP A 204 9.19 3.80 -6.40
CA ASP A 204 9.96 2.84 -5.59
C ASP A 204 11.23 2.41 -6.37
N ILE A 205 12.39 2.37 -5.72
CA ILE A 205 13.64 1.84 -6.29
C ILE A 205 13.85 0.37 -5.94
N ASP A 206 13.33 -0.06 -4.78
CA ASP A 206 13.47 -1.40 -4.25
C ASP A 206 12.52 -2.40 -4.92
N PHE A 207 11.53 -1.94 -5.69
CA PHE A 207 10.59 -2.81 -6.44
C PHE A 207 11.28 -3.78 -7.41
N ILE A 208 12.52 -3.52 -7.82
CA ILE A 208 13.35 -4.41 -8.65
C ILE A 208 14.64 -4.87 -7.95
N SER A 209 14.59 -4.99 -6.62
CA SER A 209 15.71 -5.48 -5.83
C SER A 209 16.05 -6.96 -6.09
N GLU A 210 17.29 -7.35 -5.79
CA GLU A 210 17.78 -8.75 -5.94
C GLU A 210 16.89 -9.76 -5.20
N GLN A 211 16.32 -9.34 -4.06
CA GLN A 211 15.41 -10.12 -3.25
C GLN A 211 14.18 -10.57 -4.04
N PHE A 212 13.61 -9.72 -4.90
CA PHE A 212 12.49 -10.10 -5.75
C PHE A 212 12.87 -11.13 -6.82
N PHE A 213 14.11 -11.07 -7.33
CA PHE A 213 14.63 -12.10 -8.23
C PHE A 213 14.79 -13.44 -7.52
N GLU A 214 15.28 -13.45 -6.27
CA GLU A 214 15.42 -14.68 -5.49
C GLU A 214 14.08 -15.30 -5.11
N ILE A 215 13.10 -14.49 -4.68
CA ILE A 215 11.73 -14.96 -4.41
C ILE A 215 11.14 -15.64 -5.65
N ARG A 216 11.30 -15.02 -6.83
CA ARG A 216 10.84 -15.57 -8.11
C ARG A 216 11.56 -16.86 -8.49
N LYS A 217 12.88 -16.96 -8.27
CA LYS A 217 13.66 -18.17 -8.56
C LYS A 217 13.25 -19.35 -7.68
N GLN A 218 12.98 -19.08 -6.40
CA GLN A 218 12.64 -20.12 -5.43
C GLN A 218 11.18 -20.60 -5.55
N GLY A 219 10.30 -19.81 -6.20
CA GLY A 219 8.90 -20.18 -6.43
C GLY A 219 8.11 -20.36 -5.14
N ILE A 220 8.54 -19.69 -4.06
CA ILE A 220 7.95 -19.85 -2.73
C ILE A 220 6.49 -19.37 -2.76
N ALA A 221 5.59 -20.23 -2.25
CA ALA A 221 4.18 -19.92 -1.99
C ALA A 221 3.36 -19.39 -3.18
N ASN A 222 3.72 -19.73 -4.43
CA ASN A 222 3.08 -19.22 -5.65
C ASN A 222 3.12 -17.68 -5.81
N LEU A 223 4.04 -16.99 -5.12
CA LEU A 223 4.19 -15.54 -5.20
C LEU A 223 4.88 -15.16 -6.50
N ASN A 224 4.08 -14.83 -7.50
CA ASN A 224 4.55 -14.43 -8.82
C ASN A 224 4.20 -12.96 -9.08
N PHE A 225 4.95 -12.06 -8.47
CA PHE A 225 4.84 -10.64 -8.75
C PHE A 225 5.33 -10.30 -10.15
N ASP A 226 4.64 -9.36 -10.79
CA ASP A 226 4.96 -8.87 -12.12
C ASP A 226 5.92 -7.66 -12.12
N ASN A 227 6.60 -7.35 -11.01
CA ASN A 227 7.54 -6.23 -10.90
C ASN A 227 8.58 -6.18 -12.05
N ILE A 228 9.29 -7.28 -12.29
CA ILE A 228 10.26 -7.40 -13.39
C ILE A 228 9.56 -7.28 -14.74
N SER A 229 8.32 -7.79 -14.83
CA SER A 229 7.55 -7.71 -16.07
C SER A 229 7.18 -6.27 -16.38
N PHE A 230 6.67 -5.54 -15.40
CA PHE A 230 6.37 -4.13 -15.49
C PHE A 230 7.62 -3.30 -15.83
N PHE A 231 8.77 -3.58 -15.21
CA PHE A 231 10.00 -2.87 -15.52
C PHE A 231 10.42 -3.01 -17.00
N LEU A 232 10.50 -4.24 -17.54
CA LEU A 232 10.88 -4.35 -18.97
C LEU A 232 9.78 -3.82 -19.88
N ASN A 233 8.50 -3.96 -19.50
CA ASN A 233 7.36 -3.38 -20.23
C ASN A 233 7.53 -1.85 -20.37
N CYS A 234 7.96 -1.18 -19.31
CA CYS A 234 8.27 0.25 -19.30
C CYS A 234 9.44 0.58 -20.23
N MET A 235 10.51 -0.23 -20.23
CA MET A 235 11.65 -0.03 -21.14
C MET A 235 11.24 -0.22 -22.60
N ASP A 236 10.53 -1.30 -22.91
CA ASP A 236 10.00 -1.63 -24.23
C ASP A 236 9.10 -0.49 -24.76
N MET A 237 8.20 0.03 -23.92
CA MET A 237 7.32 1.17 -24.25
C MET A 237 8.10 2.49 -24.46
N LEU A 238 9.17 2.72 -23.69
CA LEU A 238 10.03 3.90 -23.84
C LEU A 238 10.82 3.86 -25.15
N VAL A 239 11.34 2.69 -25.52
CA VAL A 239 12.06 2.46 -26.79
C VAL A 239 11.11 2.44 -27.98
N GLY A 240 9.83 2.11 -27.77
CA GLY A 240 8.81 2.04 -28.81
C GLY A 240 8.68 0.66 -29.47
N ASP A 241 9.19 -0.41 -28.83
CA ASP A 241 9.07 -1.79 -29.30
C ASP A 241 8.11 -2.59 -28.40
N GLU A 242 6.82 -2.61 -28.77
CA GLU A 242 5.80 -3.32 -27.99
C GLU A 242 5.67 -4.81 -28.34
N SER A 243 6.49 -5.32 -29.28
CA SER A 243 6.37 -6.67 -29.83
C SER A 243 6.53 -7.76 -28.76
N PHE A 244 7.42 -7.54 -27.79
CA PHE A 244 7.71 -8.47 -26.71
C PHE A 244 6.68 -8.43 -25.58
N ILE A 245 5.92 -7.33 -25.46
CA ILE A 245 4.90 -7.15 -24.43
C ILE A 245 3.73 -8.12 -24.64
N ALA A 246 3.27 -8.26 -25.89
CA ALA A 246 2.17 -9.16 -26.23
C ALA A 246 2.48 -10.63 -25.91
N LEU A 247 3.73 -11.06 -26.12
CA LEU A 247 4.18 -12.41 -25.79
C LEU A 247 4.21 -12.64 -24.27
N ARG A 248 4.64 -11.64 -23.49
CA ARG A 248 4.71 -11.71 -22.02
C ARG A 248 3.32 -11.75 -21.36
N ASN A 249 2.32 -11.14 -21.98
CA ASN A 249 0.95 -11.07 -21.45
C ASN A 249 0.18 -12.39 -21.59
N ARG A 250 0.68 -13.39 -22.35
CA ARG A 250 0.00 -14.68 -22.58
C ARG A 250 0.12 -15.69 -21.41
N ARG A 251 0.54 -15.24 -20.22
CA ARG A 251 0.75 -16.12 -19.07
C ARG A 251 -0.58 -16.57 -18.43
N VAL A 252 -0.52 -17.66 -17.69
CA VAL A 252 -1.66 -18.16 -16.90
C VAL A 252 -2.07 -17.05 -15.94
N LYS A 253 -3.35 -16.68 -15.98
CA LYS A 253 -3.93 -15.77 -15.00
C LYS A 253 -4.01 -16.50 -13.66
N HIS A 254 -3.31 -15.98 -12.66
CA HIS A 254 -3.52 -16.29 -11.26
C HIS A 254 -4.93 -15.82 -10.90
N ARG A 255 -5.86 -16.76 -10.99
CA ARG A 255 -7.20 -16.57 -10.43
C ARG A 255 -7.08 -16.83 -8.94
N THR A 256 -6.87 -15.78 -8.18
CA THR A 256 -7.26 -15.79 -6.79
C THR A 256 -8.76 -16.03 -6.70
N LEU A 257 -9.24 -16.48 -5.53
CA LEU A 257 -10.66 -16.69 -5.34
C LEU A 257 -11.32 -15.30 -5.27
N GLU A 258 -11.70 -14.74 -6.42
CA GLU A 258 -12.32 -13.41 -6.56
C GLU A 258 -13.47 -13.20 -5.56
N THR A 259 -14.24 -14.25 -5.28
CA THR A 259 -15.31 -14.22 -4.28
C THR A 259 -14.81 -14.08 -2.85
N VAL A 260 -13.66 -14.69 -2.51
CA VAL A 260 -13.04 -14.56 -1.19
C VAL A 260 -12.41 -13.18 -1.04
N GLU A 261 -11.78 -12.66 -2.10
CA GLU A 261 -11.24 -11.30 -2.12
C GLU A 261 -12.34 -10.25 -1.95
N ALA A 262 -13.43 -10.36 -2.71
CA ALA A 262 -14.57 -9.45 -2.58
C ALA A 262 -15.17 -9.47 -1.16
N GLN A 263 -15.25 -10.64 -0.52
CA GLN A 263 -15.70 -10.73 0.87
C GLN A 263 -14.68 -10.15 1.86
N LEU A 264 -13.38 -10.34 1.62
CA LEU A 264 -12.30 -9.76 2.43
C LEU A 264 -12.32 -8.23 2.39
N GLN A 265 -12.65 -7.64 1.24
CA GLN A 265 -12.63 -6.19 1.04
C GLN A 265 -13.62 -5.43 1.92
N GLU A 266 -14.86 -5.91 2.04
CA GLU A 266 -15.85 -5.29 2.93
C GLU A 266 -15.31 -5.21 4.37
N TYR A 267 -14.56 -6.23 4.80
CA TYR A 267 -13.92 -6.23 6.11
C TYR A 267 -12.73 -5.28 6.21
N VAL A 268 -11.95 -5.12 5.14
CA VAL A 268 -10.87 -4.12 5.09
C VAL A 268 -11.43 -2.71 5.26
N GLN A 269 -12.53 -2.40 4.57
CA GLN A 269 -13.21 -1.11 4.71
C GLN A 269 -13.79 -0.91 6.11
N GLN A 270 -14.52 -1.89 6.65
CA GLN A 270 -15.07 -1.83 8.01
C GLN A 270 -13.97 -1.65 9.06
N ARG A 271 -12.85 -2.38 8.91
CA ARG A 271 -11.70 -2.26 9.81
C ARG A 271 -11.09 -0.86 9.75
N ALA A 272 -10.94 -0.29 8.55
CA ALA A 272 -10.40 1.05 8.40
C ALA A 272 -11.31 2.10 9.08
N GLN A 273 -12.63 1.93 8.99
CA GLN A 273 -13.60 2.78 9.69
C GLN A 273 -13.53 2.62 11.22
N ASP A 274 -13.49 1.38 11.72
CA ASP A 274 -13.35 1.08 13.15
C ASP A 274 -12.05 1.66 13.73
N GLU A 275 -10.93 1.52 13.01
CA GLU A 275 -9.62 2.08 13.37
C GLU A 275 -9.67 3.60 13.39
N GLN A 276 -10.26 4.23 12.36
CA GLN A 276 -10.41 5.68 12.29
C GLN A 276 -11.29 6.22 13.42
N GLN A 277 -12.39 5.54 13.75
CA GLN A 277 -13.26 5.94 14.84
C GLN A 277 -12.54 5.83 16.19
N ALA A 278 -11.86 4.71 16.45
CA ALA A 278 -11.09 4.52 17.67
C ALA A 278 -9.97 5.57 17.82
N GLU A 279 -9.30 5.93 16.73
CA GLU A 279 -8.26 6.95 16.74
C GLU A 279 -8.83 8.36 16.95
N SER A 280 -9.99 8.66 16.36
CA SER A 280 -10.69 9.93 16.58
C SER A 280 -11.17 10.06 18.03
N GLU A 281 -11.75 9.01 18.60
CA GLU A 281 -12.17 8.96 20.01
C GLU A 281 -10.97 9.17 20.94
N ALA A 282 -9.85 8.48 20.67
CA ALA A 282 -8.60 8.65 21.41
C ALA A 282 -8.06 10.09 21.33
N GLN A 283 -8.03 10.67 20.12
CA GLN A 283 -7.51 12.02 19.93
C GLN A 283 -8.40 13.07 20.62
N LEU A 284 -9.72 12.91 20.58
CA LEU A 284 -10.65 13.79 21.29
C LEU A 284 -10.42 13.71 22.80
N ALA A 285 -10.31 12.50 23.36
CA ALA A 285 -10.04 12.31 24.78
C ALA A 285 -8.69 12.91 25.22
N LEU A 286 -7.64 12.77 24.41
CA LEU A 286 -6.34 13.40 24.66
C LEU A 286 -6.42 14.93 24.59
N ASN A 287 -7.11 15.47 23.58
CA ASN A 287 -7.28 16.92 23.44
C ASN A 287 -8.07 17.51 24.62
N GLU A 288 -9.14 16.84 25.06
CA GLU A 288 -9.91 17.25 26.25
C GLU A 288 -9.05 17.21 27.52
N ALA A 289 -8.22 16.16 27.69
CA ALA A 289 -7.32 16.06 28.83
C ALA A 289 -6.26 17.17 28.83
N GLN A 290 -5.72 17.51 27.65
CA GLN A 290 -4.77 18.61 27.49
C GLN A 290 -5.41 19.96 27.82
N GLN A 291 -6.64 20.21 27.34
CA GLN A 291 -7.38 21.43 27.66
C GLN A 291 -7.65 21.56 29.17
N ARG A 292 -8.05 20.47 29.84
CA ARG A 292 -8.24 20.46 31.31
C ARG A 292 -6.95 20.78 32.05
N LEU A 293 -5.81 20.24 31.61
CA LEU A 293 -4.49 20.56 32.17
C LEU A 293 -4.17 22.05 32.02
N GLU A 294 -4.34 22.61 30.82
CA GLU A 294 -4.09 24.03 30.56
C GLU A 294 -5.00 24.95 31.38
N GLU A 295 -6.28 24.59 31.51
CA GLU A 295 -7.25 25.33 32.33
C GLU A 295 -6.85 25.36 33.82
N ARG A 296 -6.48 24.21 34.40
CA ARG A 296 -6.00 24.10 35.79
C ARG A 296 -4.74 24.92 36.05
N VAL A 297 -3.80 24.91 35.11
CA VAL A 297 -2.59 25.74 35.21
C VAL A 297 -2.94 27.22 35.16
N ARG A 298 -3.91 27.61 34.32
CA ARG A 298 -4.37 29.00 34.17
C ARG A 298 -5.12 29.49 35.41
N GLU A 299 -5.97 28.65 36.03
CA GLU A 299 -6.66 28.95 37.28
C GLU A 299 -5.68 29.37 38.39
N VAL A 300 -4.54 28.66 38.51
CA VAL A 300 -3.52 28.97 39.53
C VAL A 300 -2.71 30.22 39.20
N GLN A 301 -2.50 30.52 37.91
CA GLN A 301 -1.84 31.75 37.49
C GLN A 301 -2.69 33.01 37.74
N MET A 302 -4.03 32.90 37.62
CA MET A 302 -4.95 34.03 37.78
C MET A 302 -5.37 34.31 39.23
N ARG A 303 -5.01 33.45 40.19
CA ARG A 303 -5.28 33.66 41.62
C ARG A 303 -4.59 34.92 42.14
N SER A 304 -5.33 35.84 42.76
CA SER A 304 -4.82 37.13 43.26
C SER A 304 -4.33 37.10 44.71
N ASP A 305 -4.52 35.98 45.40
CA ASP A 305 -4.23 35.72 46.81
C ASP A 305 -2.80 35.23 47.09
N LEU A 306 -2.03 34.92 46.04
CA LEU A 306 -0.69 34.32 46.14
C LEU A 306 0.41 35.25 45.59
N ASP A 307 1.61 35.16 46.15
CA ASP A 307 2.81 35.83 45.64
C ASP A 307 3.32 35.17 44.35
N ALA A 308 4.13 35.91 43.58
CA ALA A 308 4.59 35.46 42.26
C ALA A 308 5.44 34.16 42.31
N GLN A 309 6.25 33.95 43.36
CA GLN A 309 7.06 32.73 43.49
C GLN A 309 6.19 31.52 43.84
N THR A 310 5.24 31.66 44.79
CA THR A 310 4.33 30.57 45.15
C THR A 310 3.43 30.16 43.98
N LYS A 311 2.95 31.11 43.17
CA LYS A 311 2.21 30.78 41.93
C LYS A 311 3.05 29.94 40.97
N GLN A 312 4.33 30.25 40.84
CA GLN A 312 5.22 29.54 39.92
C GLN A 312 5.49 28.11 40.39
N ILE A 313 5.78 27.91 41.68
CA ILE A 313 5.97 26.57 42.28
C ILE A 313 4.68 25.74 42.22
N MET A 314 3.53 26.36 42.49
CA MET A 314 2.24 25.67 42.47
C MET A 314 1.82 25.30 41.04
N ALA A 315 2.05 26.19 40.07
CA ALA A 315 1.82 25.89 38.66
C ALA A 315 2.72 24.76 38.14
N GLU A 316 3.97 24.69 38.59
CA GLU A 316 4.90 23.63 38.21
C GLU A 316 4.52 22.27 38.83
N ASN A 317 4.15 22.24 40.12
CA ASN A 317 3.63 21.02 40.76
C ASN A 317 2.34 20.52 40.09
N ILE A 318 1.43 21.42 39.73
CA ILE A 318 0.19 21.05 39.02
C ILE A 318 0.52 20.50 37.65
N ARG A 319 1.43 21.14 36.89
CA ARG A 319 1.90 20.61 35.61
C ARG A 319 2.46 19.21 35.76
N GLU A 320 3.29 18.96 36.77
CA GLU A 320 3.92 17.65 36.94
C GLU A 320 2.90 16.55 37.30
N VAL A 321 1.97 16.84 38.22
CA VAL A 321 0.93 15.89 38.64
C VAL A 321 -0.05 15.60 37.51
N GLU A 322 -0.52 16.65 36.83
CA GLU A 322 -1.45 16.50 35.71
C GLU A 322 -0.77 15.89 34.48
N GLN A 323 0.52 16.16 34.23
CA GLN A 323 1.28 15.47 33.17
C GLN A 323 1.42 13.98 33.48
N ARG A 324 1.65 13.59 34.74
CA ARG A 324 1.64 12.17 35.13
C ARG A 324 0.28 11.53 34.90
N ARG A 325 -0.81 12.20 35.27
CA ARG A 325 -2.18 11.75 35.02
C ARG A 325 -2.47 11.64 33.52
N PHE A 326 -2.03 12.62 32.74
CA PHE A 326 -2.15 12.64 31.29
C PHE A 326 -1.41 11.46 30.66
N ASN A 327 -0.17 11.18 31.08
CA ASN A 327 0.59 10.05 30.57
C ASN A 327 -0.08 8.70 30.90
N VAL A 328 -0.67 8.56 32.09
CA VAL A 328 -1.44 7.35 32.46
C VAL A 328 -2.71 7.23 31.63
N LEU A 329 -3.44 8.33 31.44
CA LEU A 329 -4.64 8.37 30.60
C LEU A 329 -4.30 8.00 29.16
N GLN A 330 -3.24 8.59 28.60
CA GLN A 330 -2.73 8.30 27.26
C GLN A 330 -2.39 6.81 27.13
N THR A 331 -1.67 6.26 28.10
CA THR A 331 -1.32 4.83 28.11
C THR A 331 -2.56 3.93 28.13
N ASN A 332 -3.57 4.27 28.94
CA ASN A 332 -4.82 3.52 29.00
C ASN A 332 -5.62 3.61 27.70
N ILE A 333 -5.73 4.80 27.12
CA ILE A 333 -6.40 5.04 25.83
C ILE A 333 -5.69 4.25 24.72
N ASP A 334 -4.35 4.30 24.69
CA ASP A 334 -3.56 3.57 23.70
C ASP A 334 -3.71 2.05 23.88
N ALA A 335 -3.73 1.54 25.11
CA ALA A 335 -3.98 0.13 25.39
C ALA A 335 -5.39 -0.32 24.99
N GLU A 336 -6.42 0.49 25.25
CA GLU A 336 -7.81 0.20 24.84
C GLU A 336 -7.95 0.21 23.31
N LYS A 337 -7.32 1.18 22.64
CA LYS A 337 -7.23 1.25 21.18
C LYS A 337 -6.55 0.00 20.62
N GLU A 338 -5.39 -0.39 21.16
CA GLU A 338 -4.68 -1.60 20.72
C GLU A 338 -5.51 -2.87 20.93
N ALA A 339 -6.22 -2.99 22.07
CA ALA A 339 -7.12 -4.10 22.34
C ALA A 339 -8.29 -4.15 21.34
N LYS A 340 -8.89 -3.00 21.00
CA LYS A 340 -9.96 -2.91 20.00
C LYS A 340 -9.48 -3.32 18.60
N ILE A 341 -8.28 -2.88 18.22
CA ILE A 341 -7.63 -3.27 16.95
C ILE A 341 -7.32 -4.78 16.95
N ALA A 342 -6.77 -5.32 18.03
CA ALA A 342 -6.47 -6.74 18.15
C ALA A 342 -7.74 -7.61 18.08
N ALA A 343 -8.81 -7.21 18.77
CA ALA A 343 -10.10 -7.89 18.73
C ALA A 343 -10.76 -7.80 17.33
N SER A 344 -10.54 -6.71 16.59
CA SER A 344 -10.98 -6.60 15.19
C SER A 344 -10.20 -7.57 14.29
N LYS A 345 -8.88 -7.65 14.46
CA LYS A 345 -8.01 -8.60 13.74
C LYS A 345 -8.40 -10.05 13.99
N GLU A 346 -8.65 -10.44 15.24
CA GLU A 346 -9.05 -11.80 15.58
C GLU A 346 -10.40 -12.19 14.96
N ARG A 347 -11.38 -11.27 15.02
CA ARG A 347 -12.69 -11.44 14.37
C ARG A 347 -12.56 -11.64 12.87
N MET A 348 -11.67 -10.88 12.23
CA MET A 348 -11.36 -11.02 10.80
C MET A 348 -10.78 -12.40 10.50
N GLU A 349 -9.72 -12.81 11.21
CA GLU A 349 -9.09 -14.12 10.98
C GLU A 349 -10.07 -15.29 11.19
N ALA A 350 -10.93 -15.22 12.22
CA ALA A 350 -11.94 -16.23 12.47
C ALA A 350 -12.94 -16.33 11.30
N ARG A 351 -13.36 -15.19 10.72
CA ARG A 351 -14.26 -15.15 9.57
C ARG A 351 -13.59 -15.65 8.29
N ILE A 352 -12.33 -15.28 8.04
CA ILE A 352 -11.54 -15.79 6.91
C ILE A 352 -11.49 -17.32 6.97
N ARG A 353 -11.18 -17.87 8.14
CA ARG A 353 -11.19 -19.32 8.36
C ARG A 353 -12.57 -19.92 8.11
N GLY A 354 -13.64 -19.24 8.51
CA GLY A 354 -15.02 -19.65 8.25
C GLY A 354 -15.36 -19.74 6.76
N ILE A 355 -15.03 -18.70 5.99
CA ILE A 355 -15.22 -18.65 4.53
C ILE A 355 -14.40 -19.75 3.84
N GLN A 356 -13.11 -19.85 4.17
CA GLN A 356 -12.23 -20.88 3.61
C GLN A 356 -12.75 -22.29 3.93
N ASN A 357 -13.20 -22.54 5.16
CA ASN A 357 -13.73 -23.84 5.55
C ASN A 357 -15.04 -24.15 4.82
N GLY A 358 -15.94 -23.18 4.64
CA GLY A 358 -17.19 -23.37 3.87
C GLY A 358 -16.93 -23.73 2.40
N ILE A 359 -15.93 -23.09 1.78
CA ILE A 359 -15.53 -23.42 0.41
C ILE A 359 -14.87 -24.80 0.36
N LYS A 360 -13.97 -25.11 1.31
CA LYS A 360 -13.32 -26.43 1.41
C LYS A 360 -14.33 -27.55 1.63
N THR A 361 -15.33 -27.36 2.48
CA THR A 361 -16.37 -28.38 2.71
C THR A 361 -17.22 -28.60 1.46
N LEU A 362 -17.64 -27.53 0.77
CA LEU A 362 -18.34 -27.65 -0.52
C LEU A 362 -17.48 -28.36 -1.57
N ALA A 363 -16.20 -28.00 -1.70
CA ALA A 363 -15.28 -28.61 -2.66
C ALA A 363 -15.07 -30.12 -2.42
N VAL A 364 -15.13 -30.58 -1.18
CA VAL A 364 -15.03 -32.01 -0.82
C VAL A 364 -16.36 -32.73 -0.97
N LEU A 365 -17.49 -32.07 -0.66
CA LEU A 365 -18.80 -32.71 -0.58
C LEU A 365 -19.55 -32.75 -1.92
N LEU A 366 -19.25 -31.84 -2.86
CA LEU A 366 -19.92 -31.74 -4.15
C LEU A 366 -19.51 -32.83 -5.18
N PRO A 367 -18.23 -33.22 -5.31
CA PRO A 367 -17.81 -34.27 -6.26
C PRO A 367 -18.51 -35.64 -6.14
N PRO A 368 -18.85 -36.17 -4.95
CA PRO A 368 -19.55 -37.46 -4.85
C PRO A 368 -21.05 -37.37 -5.18
N ILE A 369 -21.67 -36.18 -5.19
CA ILE A 369 -23.11 -36.02 -5.39
C ILE A 369 -23.59 -36.62 -6.73
N PRO A 370 -22.96 -36.35 -7.89
CA PRO A 370 -23.36 -36.97 -9.16
C PRO A 370 -23.31 -38.50 -9.12
N VAL A 371 -22.29 -39.07 -8.48
CA VAL A 371 -22.12 -40.53 -8.37
C VAL A 371 -23.24 -41.13 -7.50
N ILE A 372 -23.56 -40.47 -6.38
CA ILE A 372 -24.66 -40.87 -5.49
C ILE A 372 -26.00 -40.80 -6.24
N ILE A 373 -26.25 -39.73 -7.00
CA ILE A 373 -27.48 -39.57 -7.80
C ILE A 373 -27.61 -40.70 -8.82
N ILE A 374 -26.53 -41.04 -9.52
CA ILE A 374 -26.53 -42.15 -10.49
C ILE A 374 -26.80 -43.49 -9.76
N GLY A 375 -26.17 -43.73 -8.61
CA GLY A 375 -26.40 -44.92 -7.80
C GLY A 375 -27.86 -45.07 -7.36
N ILE A 376 -28.47 -43.98 -6.88
CA ILE A 376 -29.89 -43.93 -6.50
C ILE A 376 -30.79 -44.18 -7.71
N MET A 377 -30.49 -43.56 -8.86
CA MET A 377 -31.25 -43.76 -10.10
C MET A 377 -31.25 -45.24 -10.54
N ILE A 378 -30.06 -45.87 -10.52
CA ILE A 378 -29.91 -47.30 -10.88
C ILE A 378 -30.68 -48.18 -9.89
N PHE A 379 -30.59 -47.91 -8.60
CA PHE A 379 -31.31 -48.65 -7.55
C PHE A 379 -32.83 -48.57 -7.73
N ILE A 380 -33.38 -47.37 -7.97
CA ILE A 380 -34.81 -47.17 -8.23
C ILE A 380 -35.25 -47.91 -9.50
N ARG A 381 -34.46 -47.83 -10.58
CA ARG A 381 -34.73 -48.56 -11.83
C ARG A 381 -34.76 -50.06 -11.63
N ARG A 382 -33.80 -50.61 -10.88
CA ARG A 382 -33.74 -52.05 -10.57
C ARG A 382 -34.94 -52.50 -9.75
N ARG A 383 -35.29 -51.75 -8.69
CA ARG A 383 -36.41 -52.09 -7.80
C ARG A 383 -37.77 -52.08 -8.52
N ARG A 384 -37.99 -51.14 -9.46
CA ARG A 384 -39.21 -51.13 -10.28
C ARG A 384 -39.33 -52.38 -11.17
N ARG A 385 -38.24 -52.80 -11.80
CA ARG A 385 -38.22 -54.03 -12.62
C ARG A 385 -38.48 -55.30 -11.81
N GLU A 386 -37.95 -55.38 -10.59
CA GLU A 386 -38.20 -56.52 -9.69
C GLU A 386 -39.67 -56.56 -9.21
N ALA A 387 -40.30 -55.40 -8.96
CA ALA A 387 -41.72 -55.31 -8.65
C ALA A 387 -42.61 -55.75 -9.84
N GLU A 388 -42.25 -55.39 -11.07
CA GLU A 388 -42.94 -55.86 -12.28
C GLU A 388 -42.75 -57.37 -12.49
N GLY A 389 -41.55 -57.90 -12.22
CA GLY A 389 -41.26 -59.33 -12.32
C GLY A 389 -42.05 -60.18 -11.31
N THR A 390 -42.23 -59.71 -10.07
CA THR A 390 -43.05 -60.43 -9.07
C THR A 390 -44.53 -60.44 -9.41
N LEU A 391 -45.06 -59.37 -10.03
CA LEU A 391 -46.45 -59.34 -10.55
C LEU A 391 -46.62 -60.28 -11.75
N ALA A 392 -45.63 -60.39 -12.63
CA ALA A 392 -45.64 -61.32 -13.75
C ALA A 392 -45.57 -62.80 -13.28
N VAL A 393 -44.73 -63.11 -12.29
CA VAL A 393 -44.64 -64.45 -11.70
C VAL A 393 -45.92 -64.83 -10.93
N ARG A 394 -46.60 -63.86 -10.30
CA ARG A 394 -47.88 -64.09 -9.62
C ARG A 394 -49.04 -64.35 -10.58
N ARG A 395 -48.99 -63.79 -11.81
CA ARG A 395 -49.93 -64.11 -12.90
C ARG A 395 -49.71 -65.48 -13.54
N LEU A 396 -48.51 -66.04 -13.42
CA LEU A 396 -48.19 -67.39 -13.93
C LEU A 396 -48.49 -68.51 -12.91
N ARG A 397 -48.87 -68.15 -11.67
CA ARG A 397 -49.20 -69.09 -10.59
C ARG A 397 -50.69 -69.12 -10.22
N SER A 398 -51.53 -68.31 -10.89
CA SER A 398 -52.99 -68.42 -10.92
C SER A 398 -53.40 -69.08 -12.23
#